data_AF-A0A6A0A4B2-F1
#
_entry.id   AF-A0A6A0A4B2-F1
#
_cell.length_a   1.000
_cell.length_b   1.000
_cell.length_c   1.000
_cell.angle_alpha   90.00
_cell.angle_beta   90.00
_cell.angle_gamma   90.00
#
_symmetry.space_group_name_H-M   'P 1'
#
loop_
_entity.id
_entity.type
_entity.pdbx_description
1 polymer ?
#
loop_
_entity_poly.entity_id
_entity_poly.type
_entity_poly.pdbx_seq_one_letter_code
_entity_poly.pdbx_strand_id
1 'polypeptide(L)'
;VEFVAGQQAEAERQAVAYQSELKTAKQQLDASQAELTTKEDQLGVMEGEFAALKEVLGEAGGQRDVVASLLTKISALQTAVAAAEATRRKLHNELVCIRGNIRVYCRVKPHPASVVRCAPDQSGVAIAVDGKEHTFAYDRVFTPGTAQEDVFASVSELVQSALDGYHVCLFSYGQTGAGKTYTMQGTDSPAGRGIIPRAVEKILDTAAQLQEQCEWEYSMEASFVEVYNNSLRDLLGGPSSPYINDQSAIKHDAAGGHTTVTGVSKVPISDAGAADALIRRAAASRACEATAMNAE
;
A
#
# COMPACT_ATOMS: atom_id res chain seq x y z
N VAL A 1 100.03 -45.49 52.02
CA VAL A 1 100.20 -44.76 50.73
C VAL A 1 99.03 -45.03 49.78
N GLU A 2 98.44 -46.24 49.77
CA GLU A 2 97.28 -46.58 48.88
C GLU A 2 95.93 -45.91 49.25
N PHE A 3 95.69 -45.54 50.52
CA PHE A 3 94.41 -44.96 50.95
C PHE A 3 94.21 -43.50 50.50
N VAL A 4 95.29 -42.72 50.39
CA VAL A 4 95.25 -41.30 50.00
C VAL A 4 95.11 -41.14 48.47
N ALA A 5 95.71 -42.04 47.69
CA ALA A 5 95.59 -42.05 46.23
C ALA A 5 94.16 -42.39 45.77
N GLY A 6 93.44 -43.26 46.49
CA GLY A 6 92.04 -43.59 46.21
C GLY A 6 91.08 -42.42 46.42
N GLN A 7 91.26 -41.66 47.51
CA GLN A 7 90.44 -40.47 47.80
C GLN A 7 90.66 -39.33 46.82
N GLN A 8 91.89 -39.14 46.33
CA GLN A 8 92.20 -38.10 45.36
C GLN A 8 91.64 -38.43 43.97
N ALA A 9 91.70 -39.69 43.55
CA ALA A 9 91.07 -40.15 42.30
C ALA A 9 89.53 -40.07 42.35
N GLU A 10 88.93 -40.27 43.53
CA GLU A 10 87.48 -40.17 43.72
C GLU A 10 87.00 -38.70 43.73
N ALA A 11 87.77 -37.79 44.34
CA ALA A 11 87.51 -36.35 44.31
C ALA A 11 87.65 -35.77 42.89
N GLU A 12 88.64 -36.21 42.11
CA GLU A 12 88.80 -35.80 40.71
C GLU A 12 87.64 -36.31 39.83
N ARG A 13 87.16 -37.54 40.04
CA ARG A 13 85.97 -38.07 39.35
C ARG A 13 84.71 -37.26 39.69
N GLN A 14 84.53 -36.87 40.96
CA GLN A 14 83.43 -35.99 41.37
C GLN A 14 83.53 -34.59 40.75
N ALA A 15 84.72 -33.99 40.71
CA ALA A 15 84.92 -32.68 40.11
C ALA A 15 84.60 -32.67 38.60
N VAL A 16 85.00 -33.72 37.87
CA VAL A 16 84.66 -33.88 36.45
C VAL A 16 83.16 -34.10 36.24
N ALA A 17 82.51 -34.89 37.11
CA ALA A 17 81.07 -35.08 37.08
C ALA A 17 80.32 -33.75 37.30
N TYR A 18 80.70 -32.97 38.31
CA TYR A 18 80.10 -31.65 38.57
C TYR A 18 80.34 -30.65 37.43
N GLN A 19 81.53 -30.64 36.82
CA GLN A 19 81.78 -29.79 35.65
C GLN A 19 80.89 -30.16 34.46
N SER A 20 80.60 -31.46 34.27
CA SER A 20 79.70 -31.93 33.22
C SER A 20 78.24 -31.54 33.49
N GLU A 21 77.78 -31.63 34.73
CA GLU A 21 76.44 -31.20 35.14
C GLU A 21 76.27 -29.69 34.97
N LEU A 22 77.27 -28.90 35.38
CA LEU A 22 77.25 -27.44 35.29
C LEU A 22 77.23 -26.96 33.83
N LYS A 23 77.93 -27.67 32.93
CA LYS A 23 77.87 -27.41 31.49
C LYS A 23 76.49 -27.71 30.91
N THR A 24 75.88 -28.81 31.33
CA THR A 24 74.54 -29.22 30.89
C THR A 24 73.47 -28.23 31.36
N ALA A 25 73.55 -27.79 32.63
CA ALA A 25 72.64 -26.81 33.20
C ALA A 25 72.76 -25.43 32.52
N LYS A 26 73.97 -24.98 32.15
CA LYS A 26 74.16 -23.74 31.38
C LYS A 26 73.55 -23.82 29.99
N GLN A 27 73.75 -24.93 29.27
CA GLN A 27 73.13 -25.12 27.95
C GLN A 27 71.61 -25.15 28.03
N GLN A 28 71.04 -25.73 29.08
CA GLN A 28 69.59 -25.68 29.33
C GLN A 28 69.10 -24.26 29.66
N LEU A 29 69.88 -23.49 30.41
CA LEU A 29 69.56 -22.10 30.72
C LEU A 29 69.56 -21.22 29.45
N ASP A 30 70.59 -21.34 28.61
CA ASP A 30 70.71 -20.59 27.37
C ASP A 30 69.59 -20.97 26.38
N ALA A 31 69.26 -22.27 26.29
CA ALA A 31 68.14 -22.75 25.49
C ALA A 31 66.80 -22.21 26.01
N SER A 32 66.61 -22.18 27.33
CA SER A 32 65.40 -21.63 27.95
C SER A 32 65.29 -20.11 27.76
N GLN A 33 66.41 -19.38 27.78
CA GLN A 33 66.44 -17.93 27.49
C GLN A 33 66.15 -17.62 26.02
N ALA A 34 66.65 -18.44 25.10
CA ALA A 34 66.32 -18.33 23.68
C ALA A 34 64.82 -18.63 23.41
N GLU A 35 64.24 -19.60 24.13
CA GLU A 35 62.81 -19.88 24.03
C GLU A 35 61.96 -18.75 24.63
N LEU A 36 62.42 -18.14 25.73
CA LEU A 36 61.78 -16.98 26.36
C LEU A 36 61.72 -15.77 25.43
N THR A 37 62.85 -15.41 24.82
CA THR A 37 62.92 -14.30 23.84
C THR A 37 62.01 -14.55 22.63
N THR A 38 61.97 -15.79 22.13
CA THR A 38 61.05 -16.15 21.04
C THR A 38 59.58 -15.99 21.43
N LYS A 39 59.21 -16.36 22.67
CA LYS A 39 57.85 -16.20 23.17
C LYS A 39 57.49 -14.73 23.44
N GLU A 40 58.44 -13.92 23.91
CA GLU A 40 58.26 -12.47 24.07
C GLU A 40 57.99 -11.78 22.73
N ASP A 41 58.75 -12.14 21.68
CA ASP A 41 58.52 -11.63 20.33
C ASP A 41 57.14 -12.04 19.78
N GLN A 42 56.72 -13.29 19.99
CA GLN A 42 55.39 -13.77 19.60
C GLN A 42 54.27 -13.02 20.33
N LEU A 43 54.48 -12.70 21.61
CA LEU A 43 53.50 -11.98 22.42
C LEU A 43 53.31 -10.54 21.91
N GLY A 44 54.41 -9.87 21.56
CA GLY A 44 54.36 -8.52 20.97
C GLY A 44 53.63 -8.47 19.63
N VAL A 45 53.81 -9.49 18.77
CA VAL A 45 53.05 -9.60 17.50
C VAL A 45 51.55 -9.76 17.79
N MET A 46 51.19 -10.64 18.72
CA MET A 46 49.80 -10.93 19.06
C MET A 46 49.09 -9.73 19.72
N GLU A 47 49.80 -8.94 20.52
CA GLU A 47 49.31 -7.68 21.09
C GLU A 47 49.03 -6.63 20.01
N GLY A 48 49.89 -6.54 18.99
CA GLY A 48 49.68 -5.66 17.83
C GLY A 48 48.46 -6.06 17.00
N GLU A 49 48.29 -7.35 16.72
CA GLU A 49 47.10 -7.87 16.02
C GLU A 49 45.82 -7.62 16.83
N PHE A 50 45.87 -7.79 18.15
CA PHE A 50 44.73 -7.52 19.05
C PHE A 50 44.36 -6.04 19.07
N ALA A 51 45.34 -5.13 19.05
CA ALA A 51 45.09 -3.69 18.97
C ALA A 51 44.41 -3.29 17.65
N ALA A 52 44.88 -3.81 16.52
CA ALA A 52 44.29 -3.57 15.21
C ALA A 52 42.84 -4.11 15.11
N LEU A 53 42.60 -5.32 15.64
CA LEU A 53 41.26 -5.91 15.68
C LEU A 53 40.28 -5.09 16.54
N LYS A 54 40.77 -4.51 17.65
CA LYS A 54 39.99 -3.66 18.55
C LYS A 54 39.57 -2.34 17.90
N GLU A 55 40.41 -1.76 17.06
CA GLU A 55 40.12 -0.54 16.31
C GLU A 55 38.98 -0.77 15.28
N VAL A 56 39.08 -1.83 14.47
CA VAL A 56 38.04 -2.22 13.50
C VAL A 56 36.70 -2.52 14.21
N LEU A 57 36.75 -3.16 15.37
CA LEU A 57 35.55 -3.41 16.18
C LEU A 57 34.90 -2.12 16.71
N GLY A 58 35.70 -1.08 17.00
CA GLY A 58 35.23 0.23 17.43
C GLY A 58 34.48 0.99 16.32
N GLU A 59 35.01 0.96 15.10
CA GLU A 59 34.33 1.55 13.92
C GLU A 59 33.02 0.83 13.60
N ALA A 60 33.02 -0.51 13.68
CA ALA A 60 31.80 -1.31 13.56
C ALA A 60 30.79 -1.04 14.69
N GLY A 61 31.26 -0.72 15.90
CA GLY A 61 30.43 -0.28 17.02
C GLY A 61 29.72 1.04 16.74
N GLY A 62 30.45 2.04 16.22
CA GLY A 62 29.86 3.32 15.80
C GLY A 62 28.81 3.18 14.70
N GLN A 63 29.05 2.30 13.71
CA GLN A 63 28.04 1.97 12.70
C GLN A 63 26.81 1.29 13.30
N ARG A 64 26.98 0.37 14.26
CA ARG A 64 25.85 -0.28 14.96
C ARG A 64 25.00 0.72 15.74
N ASP A 65 25.61 1.68 16.43
CA ASP A 65 24.88 2.69 17.20
C ASP A 65 24.08 3.63 16.27
N VAL A 66 24.65 4.00 15.12
CA VAL A 66 23.94 4.77 14.09
C VAL A 66 22.76 3.98 13.53
N VAL A 67 22.95 2.70 13.20
CA VAL A 67 21.87 1.81 12.73
C VAL A 67 20.77 1.67 13.78
N ALA A 68 21.11 1.47 15.06
CA ALA A 68 20.15 1.37 16.15
C ALA A 68 19.35 2.67 16.33
N SER A 69 20.01 3.83 16.23
CA SER A 69 19.36 5.14 16.27
C SER A 69 18.41 5.35 15.09
N LEU A 70 18.83 4.97 13.87
CA LEU A 70 17.98 5.05 12.68
C LEU A 70 16.76 4.13 12.79
N LEU A 71 16.92 2.89 13.28
CA LEU A 71 15.80 1.97 13.49
C LEU A 71 14.78 2.52 14.50
N THR A 72 15.26 3.16 15.57
CA THR A 72 14.39 3.80 16.56
C THR A 72 13.63 4.98 15.95
N LYS A 73 14.30 5.79 15.12
CA LYS A 73 13.64 6.89 14.39
C LYS A 73 12.61 6.38 13.40
N ILE A 74 12.93 5.32 12.64
CA ILE A 74 12.00 4.70 11.69
C ILE A 74 10.74 4.22 12.42
N SER A 75 10.91 3.49 13.53
CA SER A 75 9.78 3.01 14.34
C SER A 75 8.92 4.15 14.91
N ALA A 76 9.56 5.22 15.39
CA ALA A 76 8.85 6.41 15.89
C ALA A 76 8.07 7.13 14.76
N LEU A 77 8.67 7.25 13.57
CA LEU A 77 8.03 7.85 12.40
C LEU A 77 6.86 6.99 11.90
N GLN A 78 7.01 5.67 11.82
CA GLN A 78 5.92 4.75 11.46
C GLN A 78 4.72 4.88 12.41
N THR A 79 4.99 4.95 13.72
CA THR A 79 3.94 5.16 14.73
C THR A 79 3.24 6.51 14.55
N ALA A 80 4.00 7.58 14.29
CA ALA A 80 3.46 8.91 14.05
C ALA A 80 2.61 8.96 12.77
N VAL A 81 3.03 8.29 11.70
CA VAL A 81 2.29 8.17 10.43
C VAL A 81 0.96 7.45 10.67
N ALA A 82 0.95 6.32 11.37
CA ALA A 82 -0.27 5.60 11.71
C ALA A 82 -1.25 6.45 12.54
N ALA A 83 -0.75 7.20 13.52
CA ALA A 83 -1.57 8.11 14.33
C ALA A 83 -2.13 9.30 13.52
N ALA A 84 -1.32 9.86 12.61
CA ALA A 84 -1.75 10.91 11.70
C ALA A 84 -2.85 10.41 10.75
N GLU A 85 -2.71 9.19 10.22
CA GLU A 85 -3.69 8.55 9.35
C GLU A 85 -5.02 8.28 10.07
N ALA A 86 -4.97 7.81 11.33
CA ALA A 86 -6.17 7.68 12.16
C ALA A 86 -6.88 9.02 12.39
N THR A 87 -6.10 10.09 12.60
CA THR A 87 -6.64 11.45 12.75
C THR A 87 -7.27 11.96 11.44
N ARG A 88 -6.61 11.72 10.30
CA ARG A 88 -7.13 12.07 8.97
C ARG A 88 -8.49 11.43 8.71
N ARG A 89 -8.64 10.13 9.00
CA ARG A 89 -9.92 9.40 8.84
C ARG A 89 -11.04 10.02 9.65
N LYS A 90 -10.76 10.35 10.91
CA LYS A 90 -11.73 10.99 11.81
C LYS A 90 -12.18 12.35 11.25
N LEU A 91 -11.22 13.22 10.91
CA LEU A 91 -11.50 14.55 10.37
C LEU A 91 -12.24 14.48 9.02
N HIS A 92 -11.85 13.53 8.17
CA HIS A 92 -12.50 13.28 6.88
C HIS A 92 -13.97 12.90 7.06
N ASN A 93 -14.26 11.97 7.98
CA ASN A 93 -15.63 11.59 8.29
C ASN A 93 -16.45 12.76 8.86
N GLU A 94 -15.87 13.54 9.79
CA GLU A 94 -16.53 14.75 10.32
C GLU A 94 -16.85 15.76 9.22
N LEU A 95 -15.92 16.03 8.30
CA LEU A 95 -16.15 16.90 7.14
C LEU A 95 -17.26 16.39 6.24
N VAL A 96 -17.30 15.09 5.97
CA VAL A 96 -18.35 14.47 5.14
C VAL A 96 -19.71 14.60 5.81
N CYS A 97 -19.80 14.37 7.11
CA CYS A 97 -21.03 14.53 7.89
C CYS A 97 -21.53 15.98 7.90
N ILE A 98 -20.63 16.96 8.09
CA ILE A 98 -20.97 18.39 8.08
C ILE A 98 -21.53 18.80 6.71
N ARG A 99 -20.94 18.30 5.62
CA ARG A 99 -21.43 18.53 4.25
C ARG A 99 -22.71 17.75 3.91
N GLY A 100 -23.19 16.90 4.80
CA GLY A 100 -24.35 16.03 4.60
C GLY A 100 -23.98 14.67 4.02
N ASN A 101 -24.60 13.63 4.57
CA ASN A 101 -24.42 12.24 4.14
C ASN A 101 -25.13 11.90 2.82
N ILE A 102 -26.15 12.69 2.46
CA ILE A 102 -26.87 12.58 1.19
C ILE A 102 -26.72 13.90 0.48
N ARG A 103 -26.26 13.85 -0.78
CA ARG A 103 -26.02 15.03 -1.61
C ARG A 103 -26.56 14.81 -3.00
N VAL A 104 -27.15 15.85 -3.57
CA VAL A 104 -27.77 15.85 -4.88
C VAL A 104 -27.05 16.88 -5.74
N TYR A 105 -26.31 16.38 -6.73
CA TYR A 105 -25.66 17.22 -7.72
C TYR A 105 -26.44 17.21 -9.03
N CYS A 106 -26.54 18.37 -9.69
CA CYS A 106 -27.11 18.50 -11.02
C CYS A 106 -25.98 18.67 -12.05
N ARG A 107 -26.01 17.91 -13.15
CA ARG A 107 -25.07 18.08 -14.26
C ARG A 107 -25.82 18.40 -15.54
N VAL A 108 -25.62 19.61 -16.04
CA VAL A 108 -26.29 20.08 -17.25
C VAL A 108 -25.47 19.68 -18.47
N LYS A 109 -26.08 18.93 -19.39
CA LYS A 109 -25.46 18.58 -20.68
C LYS A 109 -25.53 19.79 -21.63
N PRO A 110 -24.47 20.11 -22.40
CA PRO A 110 -24.54 21.12 -23.45
C PRO A 110 -25.70 20.86 -24.43
N HIS A 111 -26.55 21.88 -24.61
CA HIS A 111 -27.58 21.88 -25.63
C HIS A 111 -27.67 23.28 -26.28
N PRO A 112 -27.66 23.39 -27.62
CA PRO A 112 -27.62 24.67 -28.32
C PRO A 112 -28.87 25.53 -28.09
N ALA A 113 -30.02 24.91 -27.80
CA ALA A 113 -31.27 25.61 -27.46
C ALA A 113 -31.50 25.72 -25.93
N SER A 114 -30.44 25.70 -25.11
CA SER A 114 -30.58 25.56 -23.64
C SER A 114 -31.48 26.63 -23.03
N VAL A 115 -32.69 26.21 -22.65
CA VAL A 115 -33.64 26.95 -21.81
C VAL A 115 -33.24 26.91 -20.31
N VAL A 116 -32.07 26.33 -20.03
CA VAL A 116 -31.54 26.04 -18.70
C VAL A 116 -30.51 27.09 -18.34
N ARG A 117 -30.76 27.85 -17.28
CA ARG A 117 -29.83 28.83 -16.70
C ARG A 117 -29.27 28.26 -15.39
N CYS A 118 -27.95 28.24 -15.26
CA CYS A 118 -27.29 27.85 -14.02
C CYS A 118 -27.07 29.10 -13.16
N ALA A 119 -27.33 29.00 -11.85
CA ALA A 119 -27.04 30.09 -10.93
C ALA A 119 -25.51 30.34 -10.85
N PRO A 120 -25.05 31.59 -10.72
CA PRO A 120 -23.61 31.91 -10.69
C PRO A 120 -22.85 31.24 -9.53
N ASP A 121 -23.55 30.97 -8.43
CA ASP A 121 -23.03 30.31 -7.23
C ASP A 121 -23.04 28.77 -7.34
N GLN A 122 -23.47 28.21 -8.47
CA GLN A 122 -23.58 26.76 -8.71
C GLN A 122 -24.51 26.03 -7.73
N SER A 123 -25.46 26.72 -7.09
CA SER A 123 -26.40 26.10 -6.14
C SER A 123 -27.77 25.78 -6.74
N GLY A 124 -28.06 26.28 -7.93
CA GLY A 124 -29.38 26.15 -8.52
C GLY A 124 -29.43 26.19 -10.04
N VAL A 125 -30.53 25.69 -10.57
CA VAL A 125 -30.87 25.70 -11.99
C VAL A 125 -32.26 26.28 -12.18
N ALA A 126 -32.40 27.20 -13.13
CA ALA A 126 -33.68 27.73 -13.58
C ALA A 126 -33.99 27.24 -15.00
N ILE A 127 -35.22 26.79 -15.23
CA ILE A 127 -35.69 26.30 -16.54
C ILE A 127 -36.98 27.03 -16.87
N ALA A 128 -37.07 27.62 -18.07
CA ALA A 128 -38.32 28.19 -18.55
C ALA A 128 -39.08 27.17 -19.40
N VAL A 129 -40.31 26.83 -19.01
CA VAL A 129 -41.20 25.91 -19.73
C VAL A 129 -42.54 26.62 -19.88
N ASP A 130 -43.07 26.70 -21.11
CA ASP A 130 -44.36 27.35 -21.43
C ASP A 130 -44.50 28.78 -20.86
N GLY A 131 -43.40 29.54 -20.85
CA GLY A 131 -43.36 30.91 -20.32
C GLY A 131 -43.33 31.03 -18.80
N LYS A 132 -43.30 29.91 -18.06
CA LYS A 132 -43.11 29.87 -16.61
C LYS A 132 -41.70 29.44 -16.26
N GLU A 133 -41.07 30.16 -15.34
CA GLU A 133 -39.75 29.82 -14.84
C GLU A 133 -39.87 28.91 -13.61
N HIS A 134 -39.17 27.77 -13.66
CA HIS A 134 -39.07 26.81 -12.58
C HIS A 134 -37.63 26.79 -12.08
N THR A 135 -37.44 27.04 -10.78
CA THR A 135 -36.11 27.03 -10.15
C THR A 135 -35.98 25.84 -9.20
N PHE A 136 -34.83 25.17 -9.27
CA PHE A 136 -34.48 24.00 -8.48
C PHE A 136 -33.14 24.25 -7.78
N ALA A 137 -33.07 23.89 -6.50
CA ALA A 137 -31.85 23.98 -5.70
C ALA A 137 -31.18 22.61 -5.59
N TYR A 138 -29.86 22.60 -5.58
CA TYR A 138 -29.00 21.43 -5.50
C TYR A 138 -27.79 21.74 -4.61
N ASP A 139 -27.13 20.73 -4.08
CA ASP A 139 -25.88 20.93 -3.34
C ASP A 139 -24.75 21.46 -4.25
N ARG A 140 -24.81 21.08 -5.54
CA ARG A 140 -23.93 21.61 -6.58
C ARG A 140 -24.51 21.44 -7.98
N VAL A 141 -24.24 22.41 -8.85
CA VAL A 141 -24.64 22.43 -10.25
C VAL A 141 -23.39 22.52 -11.15
N PHE A 142 -23.19 21.49 -11.95
CA PHE A 142 -22.18 21.45 -12.99
C PHE A 142 -22.75 22.01 -14.29
N THR A 143 -22.14 23.09 -14.76
CA THR A 143 -22.51 23.76 -16.00
C THR A 143 -22.13 22.92 -17.23
N PRO A 144 -22.69 23.21 -18.42
CA PRO A 144 -22.33 22.52 -19.65
C PRO A 144 -20.82 22.43 -19.97
N GLY A 145 -20.04 23.43 -19.56
CA GLY A 145 -18.60 23.48 -19.79
C GLY A 145 -17.76 22.69 -18.78
N THR A 146 -18.38 22.12 -17.73
CA THR A 146 -17.65 21.47 -16.65
C THR A 146 -17.03 20.13 -17.09
N ALA A 147 -15.73 19.97 -16.89
CA ALA A 147 -14.98 18.79 -17.30
C ALA A 147 -15.28 17.58 -16.40
N GLN A 148 -14.95 16.38 -16.87
CA GLN A 148 -15.11 15.14 -16.10
C GLN A 148 -14.28 15.14 -14.82
N GLU A 149 -13.10 15.74 -14.88
CA GLU A 149 -12.18 15.85 -13.75
C GLU A 149 -12.77 16.70 -12.62
N ASP A 150 -13.39 17.84 -12.95
CA ASP A 150 -14.04 18.71 -11.97
C ASP A 150 -15.23 18.01 -11.28
N VAL A 151 -15.99 17.24 -12.06
CA VAL A 151 -17.09 16.40 -11.54
C VAL A 151 -16.52 15.34 -10.59
N PHE A 152 -15.44 14.67 -10.97
CA PHE A 152 -14.78 13.68 -10.12
C PHE A 152 -14.22 14.29 -8.85
N ALA A 153 -13.57 15.45 -8.92
CA ALA A 153 -13.02 16.14 -7.76
C ALA A 153 -14.09 16.36 -6.66
N SER A 154 -15.32 16.65 -7.08
CA SER A 154 -16.48 16.87 -6.20
C SER A 154 -17.01 15.62 -5.49
N VAL A 155 -16.69 14.42 -5.99
CA VAL A 155 -17.07 13.14 -5.40
C VAL A 155 -15.88 12.35 -4.87
N SER A 156 -14.65 12.81 -5.14
CA SER A 156 -13.41 12.10 -4.82
C SER A 156 -13.19 11.87 -3.32
N GLU A 157 -13.84 12.67 -2.46
CA GLU A 157 -13.84 12.48 -1.01
C GLU A 157 -14.69 11.29 -0.57
N LEU A 158 -15.76 10.98 -1.31
CA LEU A 158 -16.57 9.78 -1.05
C LEU A 158 -15.77 8.53 -1.40
N VAL A 159 -14.94 8.58 -2.44
CA VAL A 159 -14.02 7.48 -2.77
C VAL A 159 -13.03 7.24 -1.62
N GLN A 160 -12.52 8.31 -0.99
CA GLN A 160 -11.68 8.19 0.20
C GLN A 160 -12.47 7.59 1.38
N SER A 161 -13.72 7.99 1.60
CA SER A 161 -14.56 7.40 2.65
C SER A 161 -14.74 5.89 2.47
N ALA A 162 -14.82 5.40 1.22
CA ALA A 162 -14.88 3.97 0.93
C ALA A 162 -13.61 3.23 1.37
N LEU A 163 -12.42 3.81 1.12
CA LEU A 163 -11.14 3.27 1.61
C LEU A 163 -11.00 3.32 3.14
N ASP A 164 -11.62 4.31 3.76
CA ASP A 164 -11.61 4.50 5.21
C ASP A 164 -12.57 3.53 5.93
N GLY A 165 -13.36 2.74 5.18
CA GLY A 165 -14.25 1.69 5.69
C GLY A 165 -15.74 2.03 5.69
N TYR A 166 -16.16 3.09 5.01
CA TYR A 166 -17.57 3.49 4.94
C TYR A 166 -18.26 3.02 3.66
N HIS A 167 -19.55 2.68 3.75
CA HIS A 167 -20.35 2.38 2.57
C HIS A 167 -20.72 3.65 1.81
N VAL A 168 -20.41 3.65 0.51
CA VAL A 168 -20.62 4.81 -0.36
C VAL A 168 -21.40 4.37 -1.59
N CYS A 169 -22.40 5.17 -1.96
CA CYS A 169 -23.23 4.91 -3.13
C CYS A 169 -23.33 6.17 -3.99
N LEU A 170 -23.04 6.04 -5.29
CA LEU A 170 -23.20 7.11 -6.27
C LEU A 170 -24.28 6.72 -7.27
N PHE A 171 -25.32 7.55 -7.36
CA PHE A 171 -26.39 7.39 -8.33
C PHE A 171 -26.27 8.42 -9.44
N SER A 172 -26.50 7.98 -10.68
CA SER A 172 -26.74 8.87 -11.82
C SER A 172 -28.18 8.71 -12.28
N TYR A 173 -28.95 9.80 -12.25
CA TYR A 173 -30.35 9.82 -12.67
C TYR A 173 -30.57 10.78 -13.84
N GLY A 174 -31.56 10.50 -14.67
CA GLY A 174 -31.96 11.33 -15.80
C GLY A 174 -32.51 10.52 -16.97
N GLN A 175 -33.13 11.19 -17.94
CA GLN A 175 -33.67 10.55 -19.15
C GLN A 175 -32.60 9.92 -20.03
N THR A 176 -33.01 9.09 -20.99
CA THR A 176 -32.11 8.56 -22.04
C THR A 176 -31.47 9.72 -22.81
N GLY A 177 -30.17 9.63 -23.06
CA GLY A 177 -29.40 10.69 -23.72
C GLY A 177 -28.96 11.88 -22.83
N ALA A 178 -29.40 11.94 -21.57
CA ALA A 178 -29.03 13.02 -20.63
C ALA A 178 -27.55 13.05 -20.22
N GLY A 179 -26.80 11.96 -20.45
CA GLY A 179 -25.36 11.89 -20.13
C GLY A 179 -24.99 11.05 -18.90
N LYS A 180 -25.88 10.16 -18.42
CA LYS A 180 -25.62 9.23 -17.30
C LYS A 180 -24.37 8.36 -17.55
N THR A 181 -24.35 7.61 -18.65
CA THR A 181 -23.21 6.74 -19.03
C THR A 181 -21.94 7.55 -19.24
N TYR A 182 -22.04 8.73 -19.87
CA TYR A 182 -20.90 9.64 -20.00
C TYR A 182 -20.37 10.10 -18.64
N THR A 183 -21.24 10.40 -17.66
CA THR A 183 -20.78 10.82 -16.33
C THR A 183 -20.12 9.68 -15.56
N MET A 184 -20.72 8.49 -15.55
CA MET A 184 -20.21 7.36 -14.78
C MET A 184 -19.01 6.67 -15.43
N GLN A 185 -19.10 6.34 -16.71
CA GLN A 185 -18.05 5.62 -17.44
C GLN A 185 -17.15 6.55 -18.24
N GLY A 186 -17.74 7.53 -18.94
CA GLY A 186 -17.01 8.45 -19.80
C GLY A 186 -16.71 7.87 -21.16
N THR A 187 -15.59 8.31 -21.73
CA THR A 187 -15.05 7.87 -23.03
C THR A 187 -13.67 7.25 -22.83
N ASP A 188 -13.16 6.56 -23.85
CA ASP A 188 -11.80 6.02 -23.85
C ASP A 188 -10.69 7.09 -23.92
N SER A 189 -11.04 8.36 -24.20
CA SER A 189 -10.07 9.46 -24.15
C SER A 189 -9.68 9.79 -22.71
N PRO A 190 -8.40 10.10 -22.40
CA PRO A 190 -7.95 10.41 -21.05
C PRO A 190 -8.75 11.55 -20.38
N ALA A 191 -9.03 12.63 -21.12
CA ALA A 191 -9.82 13.76 -20.62
C ALA A 191 -11.30 13.39 -20.40
N GLY A 192 -11.83 12.46 -21.19
CA GLY A 192 -13.24 12.08 -21.15
C GLY A 192 -13.57 10.94 -20.18
N ARG A 193 -12.60 10.37 -19.46
CA ARG A 193 -12.83 9.31 -18.45
C ARG A 193 -13.79 9.78 -17.36
N GLY A 194 -14.79 8.97 -17.05
CA GLY A 194 -15.84 9.29 -16.08
C GLY A 194 -15.46 9.01 -14.63
N ILE A 195 -16.47 8.96 -13.76
CA ILE A 195 -16.29 8.75 -12.31
C ILE A 195 -15.72 7.36 -12.00
N ILE A 196 -16.23 6.28 -12.60
CA ILE A 196 -15.84 4.89 -12.30
C ILE A 196 -14.34 4.67 -12.54
N PRO A 197 -13.78 4.90 -13.75
CA PRO A 197 -12.36 4.65 -13.99
C PRO A 197 -11.45 5.52 -13.10
N ARG A 198 -11.80 6.79 -12.87
CA ARG A 198 -11.04 7.69 -11.97
C ARG A 198 -11.11 7.26 -10.51
N ALA A 199 -12.25 6.73 -10.07
CA ALA A 199 -12.41 6.23 -8.72
C ALA A 199 -11.56 4.98 -8.47
N VAL A 200 -11.51 4.06 -9.44
CA VAL A 200 -10.69 2.85 -9.32
C VAL A 200 -9.20 3.19 -9.29
N GLU A 201 -8.73 4.09 -10.15
CA GLU A 201 -7.33 4.56 -10.09
C GLU A 201 -6.99 5.18 -8.76
N LYS A 202 -7.83 6.11 -8.27
CA LYS A 202 -7.63 6.71 -6.95
C LYS A 202 -7.60 5.66 -5.83
N ILE A 203 -8.46 4.66 -5.89
CA ILE A 203 -8.50 3.56 -4.91
C ILE A 203 -7.18 2.79 -4.90
N LEU A 204 -6.68 2.42 -6.08
CA LEU A 204 -5.43 1.67 -6.23
C LEU A 204 -4.21 2.50 -5.81
N ASP A 205 -4.14 3.75 -6.24
CA ASP A 205 -3.05 4.67 -5.90
C ASP A 205 -2.98 4.92 -4.38
N THR A 206 -4.13 5.21 -3.75
CA THR A 206 -4.18 5.43 -2.30
C THR A 206 -3.87 4.14 -1.54
N ALA A 207 -4.35 2.98 -2.01
CA ALA A 207 -4.05 1.70 -1.37
C ALA A 207 -2.55 1.37 -1.41
N ALA A 208 -1.88 1.60 -2.54
CA ALA A 208 -0.44 1.42 -2.68
C ALA A 208 0.34 2.35 -1.73
N GLN A 209 -0.06 3.62 -1.65
CA GLN A 209 0.55 4.58 -0.72
C GLN A 209 0.40 4.15 0.75
N LEU A 210 -0.78 3.67 1.14
CA LEU A 210 -1.04 3.21 2.50
C LEU A 210 -0.31 1.89 2.82
N GLN A 211 -0.11 1.03 1.83
CA GLN A 211 0.70 -0.17 1.98
C GLN A 211 2.17 0.18 2.28
N GLU A 212 2.75 1.13 1.54
CA GLU A 212 4.13 1.58 1.75
C GLU A 212 4.34 2.32 3.07
N GLN A 213 3.36 3.15 3.46
CA GLN A 213 3.53 4.06 4.61
C GLN A 213 3.07 3.47 5.94
N CYS A 214 2.06 2.61 5.91
CA CYS A 214 1.38 2.12 7.11
C CYS A 214 1.35 0.58 7.21
N GLU A 215 1.92 -0.15 6.26
CA GLU A 215 1.86 -1.63 6.17
C GLU A 215 0.43 -2.17 6.06
N TRP A 216 -0.46 -1.43 5.39
CA TRP A 216 -1.85 -1.86 5.17
C TRP A 216 -1.93 -2.84 4.00
N GLU A 217 -2.65 -3.94 4.18
CA GLU A 217 -2.98 -4.88 3.10
C GLU A 217 -4.42 -4.68 2.64
N TYR A 218 -4.59 -4.42 1.35
CA TYR A 218 -5.90 -4.26 0.71
C TYR A 218 -6.19 -5.45 -0.21
N SER A 219 -7.40 -6.00 -0.10
CA SER A 219 -7.96 -6.93 -1.07
C SER A 219 -9.19 -6.30 -1.71
N MET A 220 -9.22 -6.26 -3.04
CA MET A 220 -10.25 -5.57 -3.81
C MET A 220 -10.91 -6.54 -4.79
N GLU A 221 -12.24 -6.57 -4.75
CA GLU A 221 -13.07 -7.36 -5.67
C GLU A 221 -14.10 -6.44 -6.32
N ALA A 222 -14.40 -6.69 -7.59
CA ALA A 222 -15.48 -6.02 -8.31
C ALA A 222 -16.49 -6.99 -8.90
N SER A 223 -17.74 -6.54 -8.94
CA SER A 223 -18.86 -7.18 -9.59
C SER A 223 -19.63 -6.15 -10.42
N PHE A 224 -20.19 -6.57 -11.56
CA PHE A 224 -21.04 -5.73 -12.40
C PHE A 224 -22.38 -6.43 -12.62
N VAL A 225 -23.44 -5.84 -12.08
CA VAL A 225 -24.79 -6.41 -12.09
C VAL A 225 -25.73 -5.44 -12.78
N GLU A 226 -26.58 -5.97 -13.64
CA GLU A 226 -27.71 -5.26 -14.21
C GLU A 226 -29.00 -5.73 -13.54
N VAL A 227 -29.90 -4.78 -13.29
CA VAL A 227 -31.26 -5.04 -12.84
C VAL A 227 -32.19 -4.61 -13.95
N TYR A 228 -32.83 -5.57 -14.61
CA TYR A 228 -33.78 -5.32 -15.69
C TYR A 228 -35.07 -6.09 -15.43
N ASN A 229 -36.21 -5.40 -15.45
CA ASN A 229 -37.53 -5.96 -15.17
C ASN A 229 -37.59 -6.84 -13.90
N ASN A 230 -36.96 -6.38 -12.81
CA ASN A 230 -36.86 -7.09 -11.53
C ASN A 230 -36.07 -8.43 -11.58
N SER A 231 -35.33 -8.68 -12.66
CA SER A 231 -34.39 -9.78 -12.80
C SER A 231 -32.96 -9.27 -12.74
N LEU A 232 -32.09 -10.04 -12.08
CA LEU A 232 -30.67 -9.74 -11.97
C LEU A 232 -29.89 -10.42 -13.09
N ARG A 233 -28.85 -9.78 -13.59
CA ARG A 233 -27.95 -10.35 -14.60
C ARG A 233 -26.51 -9.98 -14.29
N ASP A 234 -25.62 -10.97 -14.35
CA ASP A 234 -24.18 -10.76 -14.22
C ASP A 234 -23.59 -10.34 -15.58
N LEU A 235 -23.07 -9.11 -15.65
CA LEU A 235 -22.46 -8.55 -16.86
C LEU A 235 -21.02 -9.04 -17.09
N LEU A 236 -20.38 -9.64 -16.07
CA LEU A 236 -19.03 -10.18 -16.14
C LEU A 236 -18.99 -11.61 -16.68
N GLY A 237 -20.11 -12.35 -16.61
CA GLY A 237 -20.27 -13.69 -17.20
C GLY A 237 -20.35 -13.69 -18.74
N GLY A 238 -20.35 -12.52 -19.38
CA GLY A 238 -20.40 -12.34 -20.83
C GLY A 238 -21.81 -12.21 -21.42
N PRO A 239 -21.95 -12.08 -22.75
CA PRO A 239 -23.23 -11.79 -23.41
C PRO A 239 -24.29 -12.89 -23.23
N SER A 240 -23.85 -14.14 -23.02
CA SER A 240 -24.73 -15.30 -22.81
C SER A 240 -24.97 -15.60 -21.32
N SER A 241 -24.54 -14.72 -20.42
CA SER A 241 -24.78 -14.88 -18.98
C SER A 241 -26.28 -14.93 -18.70
N PRO A 242 -26.79 -16.03 -18.12
CA PRO A 242 -28.21 -16.18 -17.85
C PRO A 242 -28.66 -15.19 -16.78
N TYR A 243 -29.93 -14.81 -16.85
CA TYR A 243 -30.58 -14.09 -15.77
C TYR A 243 -30.55 -14.93 -14.49
N ILE A 244 -30.19 -14.29 -13.39
CA ILE A 244 -30.24 -14.86 -12.05
C ILE A 244 -31.70 -14.85 -11.62
N ASN A 245 -32.37 -15.99 -11.82
CA ASN A 245 -33.79 -16.20 -11.55
C ASN A 245 -34.08 -16.67 -10.11
N ASP A 246 -33.10 -16.58 -9.22
CA ASP A 246 -33.25 -16.94 -7.81
C ASP A 246 -33.86 -15.76 -7.04
N GLN A 247 -35.08 -15.92 -6.51
CA GLN A 247 -35.73 -14.89 -5.69
C GLN A 247 -35.00 -14.62 -4.36
N SER A 248 -34.10 -15.51 -3.95
CA SER A 248 -33.23 -15.35 -2.78
C SER A 248 -31.81 -14.89 -3.13
N ALA A 249 -31.60 -14.43 -4.37
CA ALA A 249 -30.29 -14.02 -4.85
C ALA A 249 -29.70 -12.87 -4.01
N ILE A 250 -30.54 -11.96 -3.53
CA ILE A 250 -30.12 -10.85 -2.66
C ILE A 250 -30.19 -11.33 -1.21
N LYS A 251 -29.01 -11.46 -0.58
CA LYS A 251 -28.87 -11.89 0.80
C LYS A 251 -28.37 -10.73 1.65
N HIS A 252 -29.13 -10.40 2.69
CA HIS A 252 -28.73 -9.44 3.71
C HIS A 252 -28.10 -10.19 4.88
N ASP A 253 -26.94 -9.73 5.34
CA ASP A 253 -26.32 -10.26 6.54
C ASP A 253 -27.20 -9.98 7.77
N ALA A 254 -27.31 -10.96 8.67
CA ALA A 254 -28.12 -10.89 9.88
C ALA A 254 -27.60 -9.85 10.88
N ALA A 255 -26.31 -9.52 10.83
CA ALA A 255 -25.71 -8.45 11.63
C ALA A 255 -26.01 -7.04 11.08
N GLY A 256 -26.61 -6.93 9.89
CA GLY A 256 -26.89 -5.68 9.19
C GLY A 256 -25.66 -5.09 8.49
N GLY A 257 -25.90 -4.26 7.47
CA GLY A 257 -24.85 -3.48 6.79
C GLY A 257 -24.19 -4.15 5.58
N HIS A 258 -24.20 -5.49 5.47
CA HIS A 258 -23.65 -6.18 4.30
C HIS A 258 -24.75 -6.85 3.46
N THR A 259 -24.79 -6.54 2.16
CA THR A 259 -25.69 -7.19 1.19
C THR A 259 -24.86 -7.87 0.12
N THR A 260 -25.15 -9.14 -0.15
CA THR A 260 -24.49 -9.94 -1.18
C THR A 260 -25.50 -10.39 -2.23
N VAL A 261 -25.03 -10.53 -3.46
CA VAL A 261 -25.83 -11.11 -4.55
C VAL A 261 -25.21 -12.45 -4.93
N THR A 262 -25.95 -13.55 -4.77
CA THR A 262 -25.49 -14.87 -5.17
C THR A 262 -25.58 -15.05 -6.69
N GLY A 263 -24.66 -15.85 -7.25
CA GLY A 263 -24.60 -16.09 -8.70
C GLY A 263 -23.94 -14.98 -9.51
N VAL A 264 -23.40 -13.95 -8.86
CA VAL A 264 -22.63 -12.88 -9.52
C VAL A 264 -21.14 -13.17 -9.44
N SER A 265 -20.45 -13.00 -10.56
CA SER A 265 -18.99 -13.11 -10.60
C SER A 265 -18.33 -12.00 -9.79
N LYS A 266 -17.43 -12.38 -8.90
CA LYS A 266 -16.51 -11.47 -8.21
C LYS A 266 -15.13 -11.64 -8.83
N VAL A 267 -14.57 -10.55 -9.34
CA VAL A 267 -13.25 -10.57 -9.97
C VAL A 267 -12.30 -9.71 -9.14
N PRO A 268 -11.14 -10.26 -8.73
CA PRO A 268 -10.13 -9.47 -8.03
C PRO A 268 -9.58 -8.37 -8.95
N ILE A 269 -9.32 -7.19 -8.37
CA ILE A 269 -8.68 -6.07 -9.05
C ILE A 269 -7.29 -5.87 -8.47
N SER A 270 -6.27 -6.10 -9.29
CA SER A 270 -4.85 -5.88 -8.95
C SER A 270 -4.30 -4.55 -9.46
N ASP A 271 -4.85 -4.02 -10.56
CA ASP A 271 -4.32 -2.86 -11.25
C ASP A 271 -5.39 -2.14 -12.09
N ALA A 272 -5.08 -0.92 -12.51
CA ALA A 272 -6.00 -0.07 -13.27
C ALA A 272 -6.37 -0.66 -14.64
N GLY A 273 -5.45 -1.40 -15.28
CA GLY A 273 -5.68 -2.04 -16.57
C GLY A 273 -6.69 -3.18 -16.48
N ALA A 274 -6.59 -4.01 -15.44
CA ALA A 274 -7.55 -5.06 -15.12
C ALA A 274 -8.95 -4.47 -14.88
N ALA A 275 -9.03 -3.36 -14.12
CA ALA A 275 -10.30 -2.66 -13.91
C ALA A 275 -10.90 -2.10 -15.20
N ASP A 276 -10.11 -1.43 -16.04
CA ASP A 276 -10.57 -0.90 -17.32
C ASP A 276 -11.01 -2.01 -18.29
N ALA A 277 -10.37 -3.18 -18.25
CA ALA A 277 -10.82 -4.36 -18.99
C ALA A 277 -12.18 -4.88 -18.51
N LEU A 278 -12.41 -4.91 -17.19
CA LEU A 278 -13.70 -5.29 -16.61
C LEU A 278 -14.83 -4.32 -17.00
N ILE A 279 -14.57 -3.02 -16.94
CA ILE A 279 -15.51 -1.99 -17.35
C ILE A 279 -15.89 -2.15 -18.83
N ARG A 280 -14.90 -2.36 -19.71
CA ARG A 280 -15.14 -2.59 -21.14
C ARG A 280 -15.91 -3.87 -21.41
N ARG A 281 -15.58 -4.97 -20.71
CA ARG A 281 -16.32 -6.24 -20.81
C ARG A 281 -17.78 -6.07 -20.43
N ALA A 282 -18.06 -5.43 -19.30
CA ALA A 282 -19.42 -5.18 -18.84
C ALA A 282 -20.20 -4.26 -19.80
N ALA A 283 -19.54 -3.22 -20.34
CA ALA A 283 -20.16 -2.32 -21.32
C ALA A 283 -20.52 -3.04 -22.64
N ALA A 284 -19.69 -3.98 -23.10
CA ALA A 284 -19.99 -4.80 -24.28
C ALA A 284 -21.19 -5.73 -24.04
N SER A 285 -21.25 -6.42 -22.89
CA SER A 285 -22.38 -7.27 -22.51
C SER A 285 -23.71 -6.49 -22.52
N ARG A 286 -23.68 -5.24 -22.05
CA ARG A 286 -24.84 -4.33 -22.03
C ARG A 286 -25.24 -3.86 -23.43
N ALA A 287 -24.28 -3.52 -24.29
CA ALA A 287 -24.54 -3.01 -25.63
C ALA A 287 -25.18 -4.06 -26.55
N CYS A 288 -24.70 -5.32 -26.49
CA CYS A 288 -25.24 -6.42 -27.28
C CYS A 288 -26.73 -6.69 -27.01
N GLU A 289 -27.19 -6.51 -25.77
CA GLU A 289 -28.60 -6.70 -25.42
C GLU A 289 -29.47 -5.54 -25.88
N ALA A 290 -29.00 -4.29 -25.75
CA ALA A 290 -29.74 -3.15 -26.27
C ALA A 290 -30.02 -3.32 -27.78
N THR A 291 -29.10 -3.92 -28.55
CA THR A 291 -29.36 -4.26 -29.95
C THR A 291 -30.26 -5.48 -30.15
N ALA A 292 -30.20 -6.49 -29.28
CA ALA A 292 -31.04 -7.68 -29.37
C ALA A 292 -32.51 -7.41 -29.00
N MET A 293 -32.77 -6.62 -27.95
CA MET A 293 -34.14 -6.26 -27.53
C MET A 293 -34.82 -5.24 -28.44
N ASN A 294 -34.06 -4.47 -29.22
CA ASN A 294 -34.63 -3.55 -30.23
C ASN A 294 -34.85 -4.24 -31.60
N ALA A 295 -34.47 -5.52 -31.73
CA ALA A 295 -34.64 -6.32 -32.93
C ALA A 295 -35.87 -7.25 -32.86
N GLU A 296 -36.57 -7.28 -31.71
CA GLU A 296 -37.93 -7.82 -31.55
C GLU A 296 -38.97 -6.69 -31.60
#